data_AF-A0A9X3DAT5-F1
#
_entry.id   AF-A0A9X3DAT5-F1
#
_cell.length_a   1.000
_cell.length_b   1.000
_cell.length_c   1.000
_cell.angle_alpha   90.00
_cell.angle_beta   90.00
_cell.angle_gamma   90.00
#
_symmetry.space_group_name_H-M   'P 1'
#
loop_
_entity.id
_entity.type
_entity.pdbx_description
1 polymer ?
#
loop_
_entity_poly.entity_id
_entity_poly.type
_entity_poly.pdbx_seq_one_letter_code
_entity_poly.pdbx_strand_id
1 'polypeptide(L)' 'MGIDETERKVIELVASGLTNLEISKELQTKPGVVEKLRKNLITKTRTKNSASLVSFAYKYGLLKA' A
#
# COMPACT_ATOMS: atom_id res chain seq x y z
N MET A 1 1.77 16.00 -0.88
CA MET A 1 1.40 14.67 -1.42
C MET A 1 2.05 13.62 -0.52
N GLY A 2 1.46 13.41 0.66
CA GLY A 2 2.12 12.66 1.75
C GLY A 2 1.70 11.21 1.75
N ILE A 3 2.50 10.35 1.13
CA ILE A 3 2.46 8.91 1.38
C ILE A 3 3.49 8.67 2.47
N ASP A 4 3.02 8.20 3.62
CA ASP A 4 3.89 7.88 4.75
C ASP A 4 4.81 6.70 4.41
N GLU A 5 5.97 6.57 5.06
CA GLU A 5 6.86 5.43 4.84
C GLU A 5 6.16 4.09 5.08
N THR A 6 5.22 4.07 6.04
CA THR A 6 4.38 2.91 6.31
C THR A 6 3.41 2.61 5.16
N GLU A 7 2.76 3.65 4.62
CA GLU A 7 1.88 3.53 3.45
C GLU A 7 2.66 3.01 2.23
N ARG A 8 3.90 3.48 2.05
CA ARG A 8 4.79 3.04 0.98
C ARG A 8 5.16 1.57 1.12
N LYS A 9 5.59 1.15 2.31
CA LYS A 9 5.89 -0.27 2.59
C LYS A 9 4.69 -1.18 2.36
N VAL A 10 3.49 -0.77 2.77
CA VAL A 10 2.27 -1.53 2.45
C VAL A 10 2.12 -1.70 0.93
N ILE A 11 2.34 -0.65 0.14
CA ILE A 11 2.24 -0.72 -1.31
C ILE A 11 3.31 -1.65 -1.90
N GLU A 12 4.55 -1.65 -1.38
CA GLU A 12 5.61 -2.57 -1.84
C GLU A 12 5.24 -4.03 -1.57
N LEU A 13 4.77 -4.31 -0.35
CA LEU A 13 4.45 -5.69 0.04
C LEU A 13 3.20 -6.19 -0.69
N VAL A 14 2.20 -5.34 -0.92
CA VAL A 14 1.06 -5.65 -1.81
C VAL A 14 1.56 -5.90 -3.24
N ALA A 15 2.54 -5.12 -3.72
CA ALA A 15 3.12 -5.31 -5.06
C ALA A 15 3.85 -6.65 -5.19
N SER A 16 4.48 -7.12 -4.12
CA SER A 16 5.07 -8.47 -4.03
C SER A 16 4.03 -9.59 -3.96
N GLY A 17 2.73 -9.28 -3.86
CA GLY A 17 1.66 -10.27 -3.79
C GLY A 17 1.38 -10.81 -2.39
N LEU A 18 1.92 -10.17 -1.35
CA LEU A 18 1.68 -10.57 0.05
C LEU A 18 0.24 -10.28 0.46
N THR A 19 -0.30 -11.14 1.32
CA THR A 19 -1.64 -10.94 1.88
C THR A 19 -1.64 -9.88 2.97
N ASN A 20 -2.80 -9.26 3.25
CA ASN A 20 -2.90 -8.22 4.30
C ASN A 20 -2.41 -8.71 5.68
N LEU A 21 -2.56 -10.01 5.95
CA LEU A 21 -2.08 -10.63 7.18
C LEU A 21 -0.54 -10.69 7.22
N GLU A 22 0.09 -11.09 6.12
CA GLU A 22 1.56 -11.13 6.01
C GLU A 22 2.15 -9.72 6.05
N ILE A 23 1.55 -8.78 5.33
CA ILE A 23 1.92 -7.36 5.37
C ILE A 23 1.86 -6.82 6.80
N SER A 24 0.80 -7.18 7.54
CA SER A 24 0.64 -6.76 8.93
C SER A 24 1.72 -7.33 9.85
N LYS A 25 2.13 -8.59 9.62
CA LYS A 25 3.24 -9.22 10.34
C LYS A 25 4.57 -8.56 10.01
N GLU A 26 4.85 -8.33 8.72
CA GLU A 26 6.10 -7.75 8.24
C GLU A 26 6.31 -6.32 8.77
N LEU A 27 5.23 -5.54 8.76
CA LEU A 27 5.25 -4.16 9.28
C LEU A 27 5.06 -4.08 10.80
N GLN A 28 4.93 -5.22 11.48
CA GLN A 28 4.57 -5.32 12.90
C GLN A 28 3.37 -4.43 13.27
N THR A 29 2.45 -4.27 12.32
CA THR A 29 1.27 -3.42 12.46
C THR A 29 0.01 -4.28 12.53
N LYS A 30 -1.07 -3.71 13.04
CA LYS A 30 -2.33 -4.47 13.13
C LYS A 30 -2.94 -4.62 11.73
N PRO A 31 -3.55 -5.77 11.38
CA PRO A 31 -4.20 -5.94 10.09
C PRO A 31 -5.29 -4.89 9.83
N GLY A 32 -5.98 -4.42 10.88
CA GLY A 32 -6.93 -3.31 10.78
C GLY A 32 -6.30 -1.95 10.43
N VAL A 33 -5.02 -1.74 10.77
CA VAL A 33 -4.27 -0.53 10.37
C VAL A 33 -3.93 -0.60 8.88
N VAL A 34 -3.48 -1.77 8.38
CA VAL A 34 -3.24 -1.98 6.93
C VAL A 34 -4.50 -1.69 6.12
N GLU A 35 -5.66 -2.15 6.59
CA GLU A 35 -6.95 -1.89 5.94
C GLU A 35 -7.28 -0.39 5.91
N LYS A 36 -7.06 0.32 7.02
CA LYS A 36 -7.24 1.76 7.12
C LYS A 36 -6.30 2.53 6.20
N LEU A 37 -5.02 2.14 6.15
CA LEU A 37 -4.02 2.71 5.25
C LEU A 37 -4.41 2.49 3.79
N ARG A 38 -4.88 1.30 3.41
CA ARG A 38 -5.37 1.03 2.04
C ARG A 38 -6.55 1.93 1.65
N LYS A 39 -7.54 2.12 2.53
CA LYS A 39 -8.65 3.06 2.27
C LYS A 39 -8.17 4.49 2.10
N ASN A 40 -7.23 4.91 2.95
CA ASN A 40 -6.67 6.25 2.91
C ASN A 40 -5.86 6.47 1.62
N LEU A 41 -5.03 5.50 1.25
CA LEU A 41 -4.29 5.45 0.00
C LEU A 41 -5.21 5.51 -1.21
N ILE A 42 -6.23 4.65 -1.28
CA ILE A 42 -7.23 4.64 -2.35
C ILE A 42 -7.88 6.02 -2.52
N THR A 43 -8.21 6.67 -1.41
CA THR A 43 -8.80 8.01 -1.42
C THR A 43 -7.80 9.06 -1.91
N LYS A 44 -6.56 9.01 -1.43
CA LYS A 44 -5.47 9.93 -1.80
C LYS A 44 -5.04 9.80 -3.27
N THR A 45 -4.89 8.57 -3.76
CA THR A 45 -4.43 8.27 -5.13
C THR A 45 -5.58 8.17 -6.13
N ARG A 46 -6.84 8.23 -5.66
CA ARG A 46 -8.06 8.02 -6.45
C ARG A 46 -8.05 6.71 -7.25
N THR A 47 -7.47 5.65 -6.68
CA THR A 47 -7.38 4.33 -7.33
C THR A 47 -8.53 3.42 -6.92
N LYS A 48 -9.03 2.59 -7.83
CA LYS A 48 -10.22 1.74 -7.56
C LYS A 48 -9.94 0.52 -6.68
N ASN A 49 -8.71 0.00 -6.69
CA ASN A 49 -8.33 -1.19 -5.95
C ASN A 49 -6.82 -1.21 -5.70
N SER A 50 -6.33 -2.16 -4.91
CA SER A 50 -4.91 -2.23 -4.56
C SER A 50 -3.99 -2.64 -5.71
N ALA A 51 -4.48 -3.41 -6.68
CA ALA A 51 -3.73 -3.66 -7.91
C ALA A 51 -3.53 -2.37 -8.73
N SER A 52 -4.56 -1.53 -8.82
CA SER A 52 -4.51 -0.21 -9.47
C SER A 52 -3.64 0.76 -8.68
N LEU A 53 -3.65 0.67 -7.34
CA LEU A 53 -2.76 1.42 -6.46
C LEU A 53 -1.29 1.05 -6.71
N VAL A 54 -0.98 -0.24 -6.82
CA VAL A 54 0.37 -0.71 -7.14
C VAL A 54 0.79 -0.24 -8.53
N SER A 55 -0.05 -0.42 -9.55
CA SER A 55 0.22 0.09 -10.90
C SER A 55 0.42 1.61 -10.91
N PHE A 56 -0.39 2.36 -10.16
CA PHE A 56 -0.22 3.80 -9.99
C PHE A 56 1.11 4.11 -9.31
N ALA A 57 1.46 3.38 -8.26
CA ALA A 57 2.69 3.61 -7.51
C ALA A 57 3.94 3.34 -8.36
N TYR A 58 3.93 2.31 -9.21
CA TYR A 58 4.97 2.11 -10.23
C TYR A 58 4.98 3.24 -11.27
N LYS A 59 3.81 3.60 -11.80
CA LYS A 59 3.67 4.62 -12.85
C LYS A 59 4.13 6.01 -12.40
N TYR A 60 3.94 6.35 -11.14
CA TYR A 60 4.33 7.63 -10.53
C TYR A 60 5.71 7.57 -9.83
N GLY A 61 6.44 6.45 -9.91
CA GLY A 61 7.76 6.30 -9.29
C GLY A 61 7.75 6.29 -7.75
N LEU A 62 6.59 6.04 -7.15
CA LEU A 62 6.43 5.83 -5.71
C LEU A 62 7.04 4.49 -5.28
N LEU A 63 6.93 3.47 -6.15
CA LEU A 63 7.69 2.24 -6.07
C LEU A 63 8.91 2.37 -7.00
N LYS A 64 10.09 1.99 -6.49
CA LYS A 64 11.26 1.75 -7.33
C LYS A 64 11.41 0.25 -7.50
N ALA A 65 11.55 -0.19 -8.74
CA ALA A 65 12.03 -1.53 -9.07
C ALA A 65 13.50 -1.68 -8.65
#